data_AF-A0A534Q0G7-F1
#
_entry.id   AF-A0A534Q0G7-F1
#
_cell.length_a   1.000
_cell.length_b   1.000
_cell.length_c   1.000
_cell.angle_alpha   90.00
_cell.angle_beta   90.00
_cell.angle_gamma   90.00
#
_symmetry.space_group_name_H-M   'P 1'
#
loop_
_entity.id
_entity.type
_entity.pdbx_description
1 polymer ?
#
loop_
_entity_poly.entity_id
_entity_poly.type
_entity_poly.pdbx_seq_one_letter_code
_entity_poly.pdbx_strand_id
1 'polypeptide(L)'
;MQIAEAGPLGQFDLSQLEVVAVVWRTGNARALVEDPSGESYIVGEGAAIGKNRGQVISIGDNTVVVKETYVDYLGQETTKDVEMRMRRSEGG
;
A
#
# COMPACT_ATOMS: atom_id res chain seq x y z
N MET A 1 -8.99 4.03 -18.86
CA MET A 1 -8.31 4.22 -17.57
C MET A 1 -8.56 2.95 -16.78
N GLN A 2 -7.62 2.01 -16.79
CA GLN A 2 -7.82 0.71 -16.15
C GLN A 2 -7.51 0.87 -14.67
N ILE A 3 -8.56 0.93 -13.86
CA ILE A 3 -8.44 0.80 -12.41
C ILE A 3 -7.92 -0.61 -12.16
N ALA A 4 -6.72 -0.73 -11.59
CA ALA A 4 -6.08 -2.03 -11.41
C ALA A 4 -6.93 -2.87 -10.46
N GLU A 5 -7.61 -3.87 -11.01
CA GLU A 5 -7.98 -5.09 -10.31
C GLU A 5 -6.71 -5.57 -9.59
N ALA A 6 -6.81 -5.82 -8.28
CA ALA A 6 -5.73 -6.21 -7.38
C ALA A 6 -4.48 -6.68 -8.15
N GLY A 7 -3.55 -5.76 -8.39
CA GLY A 7 -2.35 -6.04 -9.16
C GLY A 7 -1.49 -7.11 -8.46
N PRO A 8 -0.29 -7.43 -8.96
CA PRO A 8 0.62 -8.38 -8.31
C PRO A 8 0.83 -8.12 -6.79
N LEU A 9 0.76 -6.86 -6.35
CA LEU A 9 0.77 -6.46 -4.93
C LEU A 9 -0.37 -7.04 -4.07
N GLY A 10 -1.49 -7.42 -4.68
CA GLY A 10 -2.64 -8.04 -4.00
C GLY A 10 -2.42 -9.49 -3.57
N GLN A 11 -1.27 -10.07 -3.92
CA GLN A 11 -0.91 -11.44 -3.53
C GLN A 11 -0.13 -11.51 -2.22
N PHE A 12 0.36 -10.37 -1.72
CA PHE A 12 1.25 -10.28 -0.57
C PHE A 12 0.57 -9.64 0.64
N ASP A 13 1.03 -9.93 1.85
CA ASP A 13 0.65 -9.15 3.03
C ASP A 13 1.31 -7.77 3.00
N LEU A 14 0.64 -6.74 3.53
CA LEU A 14 1.25 -5.40 3.63
C LEU A 14 2.57 -5.38 4.42
N SER A 15 2.75 -6.31 5.36
CA SER A 15 4.00 -6.46 6.14
C SER A 15 5.18 -6.99 5.33
N GLN A 16 4.91 -7.60 4.18
CA GLN A 16 5.92 -8.12 3.25
C GLN A 16 6.27 -7.10 2.17
N LEU A 17 5.44 -6.08 1.99
CA LEU A 17 5.64 -5.02 1.03
C LEU A 17 6.45 -3.89 1.67
N GLU A 18 7.37 -3.30 0.91
CA GLU A 18 8.22 -2.21 1.39
C GLU A 18 7.97 -0.93 0.61
N VAL A 19 7.71 0.19 1.31
CA VAL A 19 7.69 1.51 0.68
C VAL A 19 9.13 1.96 0.48
N VAL A 20 9.55 2.10 -0.77
CA VAL A 20 10.94 2.43 -1.14
C VAL A 20 11.10 3.90 -1.55
N ALA A 21 10.02 4.56 -1.98
CA ALA A 21 10.03 5.99 -2.27
C ALA A 21 8.62 6.58 -2.22
N VAL A 22 8.54 7.88 -1.96
CA VAL A 22 7.30 8.66 -2.09
C VAL A 22 7.58 9.90 -2.95
N VAL A 23 6.71 10.15 -3.92
CA VAL A 23 6.79 11.27 -4.85
C VAL A 23 5.58 12.17 -4.68
N TRP A 24 5.86 13.44 -4.41
CA TRP A 24 4.88 14.49 -4.21
C TRP A 24 4.86 15.43 -5.40
N ARG A 25 3.79 15.37 -6.19
CA ARG A 25 3.50 16.38 -7.21
C ARG A 25 2.11 16.94 -6.96
N THR A 26 1.95 18.26 -7.02
CA THR A 26 0.73 19.02 -6.68
C THR A 26 -0.57 18.24 -6.94
N GLY A 27 -1.16 17.69 -5.86
CA GLY A 27 -2.45 16.98 -5.87
C GLY A 27 -2.45 15.51 -6.30
N ASN A 28 -1.29 14.90 -6.58
CA ASN A 28 -1.17 13.48 -6.95
C ASN A 28 0.07 12.88 -6.28
N ALA A 29 -0.05 12.57 -4.99
CA ALA A 29 0.98 11.81 -4.29
C ALA A 29 1.04 10.38 -4.85
N ARG A 30 2.26 9.85 -5.00
CA ARG A 30 2.49 8.47 -5.41
C ARG A 30 3.56 7.84 -4.53
N ALA A 31 3.44 6.54 -4.29
CA ALA A 31 4.45 5.76 -3.59
C ALA A 31 4.98 4.66 -4.51
N LEU A 32 6.26 4.36 -4.39
CA LEU A 32 6.89 3.19 -4.98
C LEU A 32 6.95 2.12 -3.89
N VAL A 33 6.37 0.97 -4.17
CA VAL A 33 6.27 -0.18 -3.28
C VAL A 33 6.95 -1.37 -3.94
N GLU A 34 7.87 -2.00 -3.23
CA GLU A 34 8.55 -3.20 -3.64
C GLU A 34 7.94 -4.43 -2.97
N ASP A 35 7.81 -5.53 -3.70
CA ASP A 35 7.39 -6.82 -3.16
C ASP A 35 8.61 -7.69 -2.77
N PRO A 36 8.42 -8.80 -2.02
CA PRO A 36 9.52 -9.67 -1.58
C PRO A 36 10.40 -10.27 -2.68
N SER A 37 9.91 -10.34 -3.91
CA SER A 37 10.67 -10.79 -5.08
C SER A 37 11.58 -9.72 -5.68
N GLY A 38 11.45 -8.47 -5.21
CA GLY A 38 12.21 -7.32 -5.68
C GLY A 38 11.57 -6.57 -6.85
N GLU A 39 10.32 -6.88 -7.24
CA GLU A 39 9.63 -6.07 -8.24
C GLU A 39 9.00 -4.83 -7.60
N SER A 40 9.15 -3.69 -8.28
CA SER A 40 8.73 -2.39 -7.81
C SER A 40 7.49 -1.89 -8.56
N TYR A 41 6.54 -1.34 -7.81
CA TYR A 41 5.21 -0.93 -8.29
C TYR A 41 4.85 0.47 -7.80
N ILE A 42 4.25 1.28 -8.67
CA ILE A 42 3.79 2.63 -8.29
C ILE A 42 2.32 2.58 -7.90
N VAL A 43 2.01 3.01 -6.67
CA VAL A 43 0.66 3.14 -6.14
C VAL A 43 0.31 4.61 -5.89
N GLY A 44 -0.98 4.93 -5.99
CA GLY A 44 -1.54 6.23 -5.66
C GLY A 44 -2.75 6.06 -4.74
N GLU A 45 -3.31 7.16 -4.25
CA GLU A 45 -4.57 7.13 -3.50
C GLU A 45 -5.67 6.42 -4.31
N GLY A 46 -6.40 5.51 -3.67
CA GLY A 46 -7.42 4.66 -4.27
C GLY A 46 -6.90 3.34 -4.86
N ALA A 47 -5.58 3.14 -4.99
CA ALA A 47 -5.01 1.90 -5.51
C ALA A 47 -5.22 0.72 -4.56
N ALA A 48 -5.49 -0.47 -5.12
CA ALA A 48 -5.58 -1.72 -4.37
C ALA A 48 -4.18 -2.27 -4.09
N ILE A 49 -3.93 -2.68 -2.85
CA ILE A 49 -2.64 -3.17 -2.35
C ILE A 49 -2.86 -4.18 -1.23
N GLY A 50 -2.06 -5.23 -1.20
CA GLY A 50 -2.14 -6.25 -0.16
C GLY A 50 -3.32 -7.21 -0.31
N LYS A 51 -3.17 -8.42 0.22
CA LYS A 51 -4.13 -9.52 0.07
C LYS A 51 -5.46 -9.32 0.81
N ASN A 52 -5.49 -8.48 1.84
CA ASN A 52 -6.70 -8.25 2.66
C ASN A 52 -7.57 -7.11 2.11
N ARG A 53 -7.72 -7.05 0.78
CA ARG A 53 -8.46 -5.97 0.08
C ARG A 53 -8.03 -4.58 0.55
N GLY A 54 -6.71 -4.39 0.69
CA GLY A 54 -6.18 -3.10 1.11
C GLY A 54 -6.37 -2.05 0.03
N GLN A 55 -6.70 -0.84 0.45
CA GLN A 55 -6.78 0.33 -0.42
C GLN A 55 -5.96 1.48 0.15
N VAL A 56 -5.13 2.10 -0.68
CA VAL A 56 -4.39 3.30 -0.27
C VAL A 56 -5.39 4.44 -0.05
N ILE A 57 -5.45 4.95 1.17
CA ILE A 57 -6.36 6.05 1.54
C ILE A 57 -5.65 7.39 1.69
N SER A 58 -4.33 7.36 1.91
CA SER A 58 -3.51 8.55 2.01
C SER A 58 -2.06 8.16 1.78
N ILE A 59 -1.31 9.05 1.15
CA ILE A 59 0.15 8.98 1.05
C ILE A 59 0.65 10.22 1.78
N GLY A 60 1.68 10.08 2.62
CA GLY A 60 2.36 11.06 3.48
C GLY A 60 3.88 11.02 3.23
N ASP A 61 4.66 12.01 3.66
CA ASP A 61 6.03 12.27 3.16
C ASP A 61 6.93 11.02 3.11
N ASN A 62 6.81 10.16 4.12
CA ASN A 62 7.50 8.88 4.22
C ASN A 62 6.55 7.76 4.69
N THR A 63 5.25 7.89 4.43
CA THR A 63 4.24 6.96 4.95
C THR A 63 3.15 6.74 3.93
N VAL A 64 2.65 5.52 3.81
CA VAL A 64 1.49 5.18 3.01
C VAL A 64 0.45 4.58 3.96
N VAL A 65 -0.73 5.18 4.02
CA VAL A 65 -1.83 4.68 4.85
C VAL A 65 -2.74 3.84 3.99
N VAL A 66 -2.90 2.58 4.38
CA VAL A 66 -3.72 1.59 3.68
C VAL A 66 -4.86 1.19 4.59
N LYS A 67 -6.09 1.19 4.07
CA LYS A 67 -7.25 0.63 4.75
C LYS A 67 -7.45 -0.80 4.29
N GLU A 68 -7.28 -1.76 5.18
CA GLU A 68 -7.61 -3.16 4.95
C GLU A 68 -8.99 -3.50 5.50
N THR A 69 -9.71 -4.38 4.81
CA THR A 69 -11.03 -4.86 5.24
C THR A 69 -10.93 -6.33 5.63
N TYR A 70 -11.33 -6.62 6.87
CA TYR A 70 -11.31 -7.93 7.48
C TYR A 70 -12.72 -8.38 7.78
N VAL A 71 -13.04 -9.63 7.42
CA VAL A 71 -14.28 -10.27 7.83
C VAL A 71 -14.00 -10.99 9.14
N ASP A 72 -14.69 -10.61 10.21
CA ASP A 72 -14.56 -11.30 11.49
C ASP A 72 -15.32 -12.65 11.47
N TYR A 73 -15.20 -13.42 12.55
CA TYR A 73 -15.82 -14.76 12.64
C TYR A 73 -17.36 -14.73 12.61
N LEU A 74 -17.98 -13.57 12.86
CA LEU A 74 -19.42 -13.35 12.77
C LEU A 74 -19.86 -12.88 11.37
N GLY A 75 -18.93 -12.72 10.43
CA GLY A 75 -19.22 -12.27 9.07
C GLY A 75 -19.42 -10.75 8.94
N GLN A 76 -19.06 -9.95 9.94
CA GLN A 76 -19.10 -8.49 9.86
C GLN A 76 -17.81 -7.98 9.22
N GLU A 77 -17.94 -6.98 8.35
CA GLU A 77 -16.80 -6.29 7.77
C GLU A 77 -16.27 -5.26 8.77
N THR A 78 -15.01 -5.41 9.15
CA THR A 78 -14.26 -4.48 9.97
C THR A 78 -13.13 -3.89 9.15
N THR A 79 -12.85 -2.60 9.31
CA THR A 79 -11.75 -1.94 8.61
C THR A 79 -10.63 -1.61 9.57
N LYS A 80 -9.39 -1.81 9.14
CA LYS A 80 -8.19 -1.43 9.88
C LYS A 80 -7.30 -0.56 9.03
N ASP A 81 -6.90 0.56 9.59
CA ASP A 81 -5.93 1.44 8.96
C ASP A 81 -4.51 0.96 9.34
N VAL A 82 -3.69 0.73 8.33
CA VAL A 82 -2.32 0.23 8.44
C VAL A 82 -1.38 1.27 7.85
N GLU A 83 -0.47 1.77 8.66
CA GLU A 83 0.58 2.68 8.22
C GLU A 83 1.80 1.88 7.75
N MET A 84 2.09 1.96 6.45
CA MET A 84 3.34 1.48 5.88
C MET A 84 4.34 2.62 5.86
N ARG A 85 5.40 2.53 6.65
CA ARG A 85 6.46 3.55 6.67
C ARG A 85 7.56 3.18 5.71
N MET A 86 8.06 4.17 4.98
CA MET A 86 9.26 4.02 4.17
C MET A 86 10.41 3.60 5.08
N ARG A 87 11.06 2.48 4.77
CA ARG A 87 12.31 2.14 5.43
C ARG A 87 13.30 3.22 5.05
N ARG A 88 13.70 4.05 6.03
CA ARG A 88 14.92 4.84 5.85
C ARG A 88 16.03 3.81 5.71
N SER A 89 16.57 3.68 4.51
CA SER A 89 17.91 3.16 4.35
C SER A 89 18.81 4.04 5.23
N GLU A 90 19.19 3.53 6.40
CA GLU A 90 20.37 3.99 7.11
C GLU A 90 21.56 3.63 6.22
N GLY A 91 21.75 4.40 5.15
CA GLY A 91 22.95 4.39 4.34
C GLY A 91 24.01 5.21 5.06
N GLY A 92 24.89 4.52 5.78
CA GLY A 92 26.20 5.01 6.20
C GLY A 92 27.28 4.30 5.41
#